data_AF-A0A3S4FJ68-F1
#
_entry.id   AF-A0A3S4FJ68-F1
#
_cell.length_a   1.000
_cell.length_b   1.000
_cell.length_c   1.000
_cell.angle_alpha   90.00
_cell.angle_beta   90.00
_cell.angle_gamma   90.00
#
_symmetry.space_group_name_H-M   'P 1'
#
loop_
_entity.id
_entity.type
_entity.pdbx_description
1 polymer ?
#
loop_
_entity_poly.entity_id
_entity_poly.type
_entity_poly.pdbx_seq_one_letter_code
_entity_poly.pdbx_strand_id
1 'polypeptide(L)' 'MKNIVPDYRLDMVGEPCPYPAVATLEAMPQLKKGEILGGGERLSAIH' A
#
# COMPACT_ATOMS: atom_id res chain seq x y z
N MET A 1 -16.57 14.25 -0.35
CA MET A 1 -15.89 12.94 -0.41
C MET A 1 -15.46 12.51 0.98
N LYS A 2 -15.52 11.21 1.32
CA LYS A 2 -14.89 10.68 2.54
C LYS A 2 -13.40 10.44 2.26
N ASN A 3 -12.53 10.92 3.14
CA ASN A 3 -11.10 10.67 3.05
C ASN A 3 -10.83 9.24 3.54
N ILE A 4 -10.48 8.33 2.63
CA ILE A 4 -10.11 6.95 2.98
C ILE A 4 -8.63 6.98 3.35
N VAL A 5 -8.33 6.82 4.64
CA VAL A 5 -6.94 6.80 5.15
C VAL A 5 -6.54 5.34 5.35
N PRO A 6 -5.43 4.88 4.74
CA PRO A 6 -4.97 3.50 4.93
C PRO A 6 -4.36 3.31 6.32
N ASP A 7 -4.61 2.15 6.92
CA ASP A 7 -4.03 1.74 8.21
C ASP A 7 -2.57 1.32 8.05
N TYR A 8 -2.24 0.71 6.90
CA TYR A 8 -0.89 0.27 6.56
C TYR A 8 -0.48 0.76 5.17
N ARG A 9 0.81 1.02 4.97
CA ARG A 9 1.39 1.37 3.67
C ARG A 9 2.45 0.37 3.27
N LEU A 10 2.42 -0.05 2.01
CA LEU A 10 3.42 -0.93 1.42
C LEU A 10 4.33 -0.14 0.48
N ASP A 11 5.48 0.29 0.99
CA ASP A 11 6.46 1.08 0.25
C ASP A 11 7.39 0.18 -0.58
N MET A 12 7.01 -0.04 -1.83
CA MET A 12 7.73 -0.89 -2.80
C MET A 12 8.21 -0.10 -4.03
N VAL A 13 8.36 1.23 -3.88
CA VAL A 13 8.76 2.11 -4.98
C VAL A 13 10.19 1.81 -5.39
N GLY A 14 10.41 1.55 -6.68
CA GLY A 14 11.71 1.19 -7.24
C GLY A 14 11.88 -0.30 -7.48
N GLU A 15 11.01 -1.13 -6.91
CA GLU A 15 11.02 -2.56 -7.15
C GLU A 15 10.37 -2.91 -8.49
N PRO A 16 10.96 -3.84 -9.27
CA PRO A 16 10.42 -4.22 -10.56
C PRO A 16 9.09 -4.97 -10.41
N CYS A 17 8.22 -4.83 -11.40
CA CYS A 17 7.07 -5.74 -11.54
C CYS A 17 7.58 -7.18 -11.69
N PRO A 18 7.04 -8.17 -10.95
CA PRO A 18 5.77 -8.16 -10.22
C PRO A 18 5.88 -7.94 -8.70
N TYR A 19 7.07 -7.62 -8.18
CA TYR A 19 7.37 -7.70 -6.76
C TYR A 19 6.43 -6.87 -5.86
N PRO A 20 6.06 -5.62 -6.19
CA PRO A 20 5.08 -4.86 -5.40
C PRO A 20 3.71 -5.54 -5.30
N ALA A 21 3.26 -6.19 -6.38
CA ALA A 21 1.98 -6.89 -6.40
C ALA A 21 2.03 -8.16 -5.55
N VAL A 22 3.12 -8.94 -5.66
CA VAL A 22 3.32 -10.14 -4.85
C VAL A 22 3.35 -9.78 -3.37
N ALA A 23 4.12 -8.77 -2.97
CA ALA A 23 4.19 -8.36 -1.57
C ALA A 23 2.85 -7.82 -1.03
N THR A 24 2.01 -7.23 -1.88
CA THR A 24 0.64 -6.86 -1.52
C THR A 24 -0.18 -8.11 -1.21
N LEU A 25 -0.12 -9.13 -2.07
CA LEU A 25 -0.83 -10.41 -1.88
C LEU A 25 -0.36 -11.14 -0.61
N GLU A 26 0.94 -11.13 -0.33
CA GLU A 26 1.51 -11.72 0.89
C GLU A 26 1.10 -10.98 2.18
N ALA A 27 0.78 -9.68 2.08
CA ALA A 27 0.29 -8.89 3.20
C ALA A 27 -1.21 -9.09 3.48
N MET A 28 -2.02 -9.48 2.48
CA MET A 28 -3.47 -9.69 2.64
C MET A 28 -3.88 -10.63 3.79
N PRO A 29 -3.26 -11.81 4.02
CA PRO A 29 -3.64 -12.69 5.13
C PRO A 29 -3.33 -12.10 6.51
N GLN A 30 -2.49 -11.06 6.59
CA GLN A 30 -2.15 -10.37 7.84
C GLN A 30 -3.15 -9.26 8.18
N LEU A 31 -3.97 -8.83 7.21
CA LEU A 31 -4.98 -7.79 7.41
C LEU A 31 -6.18 -8.34 8.18
N LYS A 32 -6.62 -7.56 9.16
CA LYS A 32 -7.88 -7.80 9.84
C LYS A 32 -9.04 -7.24 9.03
N LYS A 33 -10.23 -7.79 9.30
CA LYS A 33 -11.46 -7.31 8.66
C LYS A 33 -11.66 -5.81 8.94
N GLY A 34 -11.74 -5.03 7.87
CA GLY A 34 -11.97 -3.59 7.93
C GLY A 34 -10.71 -2.73 7.92
N GLU A 35 -9.51 -3.34 7.99
CA GLU A 35 -8.25 -2.62 7.80
C GLU A 35 -7.98 -2.37 6.32
N ILE A 36 -7.34 -1.25 6.04
CA ILE A 36 -7.04 -0.77 4.69
C ILE A 36 -5.52 -0.81 4.47
N LEU A 37 -5.10 -1.60 3.48
CA LEU A 37 -3.72 -1.59 2.97
C LEU A 37 -3.63 -0.64 1.77
N GLY A 38 -2.80 0.40 1.89
CA GLY A 38 -2.50 1.34 0.81
C GLY A 38 -1.18 0.99 0.11
N GLY A 39 -1.13 1.17 -1.20
CA GLY A 39 0.14 1.19 -1.94
C GLY A 39 0.96 2.41 -1.52
N GLY A 40 2.27 2.22 -1.33
CA GLY A 40 3.20 3.31 -1.07
C GLY A 40 3.31 4.23 -2.28
N GLU A 41 2.44 5.24 -2.38
CA GLU A 41 2.73 6.38 -3.23
C GLU A 41 3.83 7.19 -2.53
N ARG A 42 4.93 7.45 -3.25
CA ARG A 42 5.87 8.47 -2.80
C ARG A 42 5.05 9.76 -2.74
N LEU A 43 4.81 10.30 -1.55
CA LEU A 43 4.41 11.69 -1.36
C LEU A 43 5.59 12.58 -1.80
N SER A 44 6.12 12.39 -3.01
CA SER A 44 7.05 13.33 -3.61
C SER A 44 6.24 14.53 -4.05
N ALA A 45 6.26 15.54 -3.20
CA ALA A 45 6.14 16.94 -3.56
C ALA A 45 4.82 17.33 -4.25
N ILE A 46 3.83 17.69 -3.42
CA ILE A 46 3.16 18.97 -3.65
C ILE A 46 4.16 20.04 -3.18
N HIS A 47 5.09 20.41 -4.06
CA HIS A 47 5.87 21.63 -4.09
C HIS A 47 6.11 21.97 -5.56
#